data_AF-A0A7V9L7S0-F1
#
_entry.id   AF-A0A7V9L7S0-F1
#
_cell.length_a   1.000
_cell.length_b   1.000
_cell.length_c   1.000
_cell.angle_alpha   90.00
_cell.angle_beta   90.00
_cell.angle_gamma   90.00
#
_symmetry.space_group_name_H-M   'P 1'
#
loop_
_entity.id
_entity.type
_entity.pdbx_description
1 polymer ?
#
loop_
_entity_poly.entity_id
_entity_poly.type
_entity_poly.pdbx_seq_one_letter_code
_entity_poly.pdbx_strand_id
1 'polypeptide(L)'
;MPRSPLGLVIVAFAIPIAWFAVGYAVAADTEAFLDTPDVTGQLWFFPLHCAALRVVGTLWASRLEPSLEGLALDDRARIRIRRGALGHYASIGALVACTFFIVRDSWFGLVPGESGLIPFDDPEMWDMAELGRPVHLMMLGLWCLEWLMFGYLLWLQIWILIAWTQAMRKADLADRLDVVLVEGGYKRAFSLFGRTTTVSLVFALGNLGFIAFTGELIPREAVEIESISDFLSEMSDLLSTSMLFLLTLIAAFAFVGVLRGALKRAVSARFTAAGRGTLTALAEPLTASSDLATDVERLRVRSNAQAEVLRAVIYQREVEGAGGKAMVSMVAKALIPLVTTAIKLRKVLGI
;
A
#
# COMPACT_ATOMS: atom_id res chain seq x y z
N MET A 1 9.48 10.29 13.23
CA MET A 1 10.46 10.71 12.19
C MET A 1 10.54 12.23 12.09
N PRO A 2 11.71 12.78 11.71
CA PRO A 2 11.92 14.21 11.49
C PRO A 2 10.95 14.81 10.47
N ARG A 3 10.57 16.08 10.70
CA ARG A 3 9.65 16.81 9.81
C ARG A 3 10.33 17.29 8.51
N SER A 4 11.60 17.68 8.57
CA SER A 4 12.35 18.14 7.39
C SER A 4 12.91 16.98 6.55
N PRO A 5 12.96 17.11 5.21
CA PRO A 5 13.62 16.12 4.35
C PRO A 5 15.10 15.92 4.71
N LEU A 6 15.81 17.00 5.00
CA LEU A 6 17.21 16.93 5.43
C LEU A 6 17.37 16.18 6.75
N GLY A 7 16.49 16.43 7.73
CA GLY A 7 16.50 15.71 8.99
C GLY A 7 16.22 14.22 8.83
N LEU A 8 15.34 13.84 7.89
CA LEU A 8 15.12 12.43 7.55
C LEU A 8 16.39 11.81 6.99
N VAL A 9 17.03 12.43 6.00
CA VAL A 9 18.26 11.90 5.40
C VAL A 9 19.33 11.73 6.48
N ILE A 10 19.53 12.73 7.33
CA ILE A 10 20.48 12.66 8.44
C ILE A 10 20.15 11.48 9.35
N VAL A 11 18.91 11.32 9.81
CA VAL A 11 18.54 10.20 10.71
C VAL A 11 18.63 8.84 10.02
N ALA A 12 18.19 8.75 8.76
CA ALA A 12 18.17 7.52 7.98
C ALA A 12 19.57 6.97 7.76
N PHE A 13 20.59 7.82 7.65
CA PHE A 13 21.99 7.40 7.54
C PHE A 13 22.72 7.37 8.90
N ALA A 14 22.41 8.26 9.84
CA ALA A 14 23.09 8.32 11.12
C ALA A 14 22.87 7.05 11.96
N ILE A 15 21.66 6.48 11.93
CA ILE A 15 21.36 5.23 12.65
C ILE A 15 22.21 4.06 12.13
N PRO A 16 22.18 3.69 10.84
CA PRO A 16 22.96 2.56 10.34
C PRO A 16 24.47 2.84 10.38
N ILE A 17 24.93 4.09 10.22
CA ILE A 17 26.36 4.43 10.38
C ILE A 17 26.81 4.25 11.84
N ALA A 18 26.02 4.74 12.81
CA ALA A 18 26.35 4.56 14.22
C ALA A 18 26.29 3.08 14.62
N TRP A 19 25.28 2.36 14.13
CA TRP A 19 25.15 0.92 14.31
C TRP A 19 26.37 0.18 13.74
N PHE A 20 26.79 0.50 12.52
CA PHE A 20 27.96 -0.09 11.86
C PHE A 20 29.25 0.21 12.61
N ALA A 21 29.45 1.46 13.05
CA ALA A 21 30.63 1.86 13.81
C ALA A 21 30.72 1.16 15.18
N VAL A 22 29.58 1.02 15.87
CA VAL A 22 29.54 0.26 17.12
C VAL A 22 29.78 -1.23 16.85
N GLY A 23 29.15 -1.80 15.82
CA GLY A 23 29.32 -3.19 15.40
C GLY A 23 30.79 -3.50 15.11
N TYR A 24 31.46 -2.66 14.33
CA TYR A 24 32.89 -2.78 14.03
C TYR A 24 33.76 -2.74 15.29
N ALA A 25 33.41 -1.89 16.27
CA ALA A 25 34.17 -1.77 17.50
C ALA A 25 34.00 -2.95 18.46
N VAL A 26 32.91 -3.73 18.32
CA VAL A 26 32.60 -4.86 19.21
C VAL A 26 32.67 -6.23 18.51
N ALA A 27 32.96 -6.25 17.22
CA ALA A 27 33.12 -7.47 16.43
C ALA A 27 34.31 -8.28 16.96
N ALA A 28 34.14 -9.60 17.02
CA ALA A 28 35.22 -10.51 17.38
C ALA A 28 36.28 -10.58 16.26
N ASP A 29 35.84 -10.54 15.01
CA ASP A 29 36.69 -10.38 13.82
C ASP A 29 36.24 -9.16 12.99
N THR A 30 37.12 -8.16 12.90
CA THR A 30 36.84 -6.92 12.17
C THR A 30 36.97 -7.07 10.65
N GLU A 31 37.76 -8.02 10.17
CA GLU A 31 37.91 -8.30 8.73
C GLU A 31 36.64 -9.01 8.23
N ALA A 32 36.22 -10.06 8.94
CA ALA A 32 34.95 -10.75 8.68
C ALA A 32 33.74 -9.79 8.76
N PHE A 33 33.75 -8.84 9.70
CA PHE A 33 32.69 -7.82 9.81
C PHE A 33 32.57 -6.95 8.55
N LEU A 34 33.69 -6.58 7.92
CA LEU A 34 33.69 -5.78 6.70
C LEU A 34 33.35 -6.60 5.46
N ASP A 35 33.64 -7.90 5.49
CA ASP A 35 33.38 -8.80 4.37
C ASP A 35 31.97 -9.41 4.41
N THR A 36 31.25 -9.31 5.54
CA THR A 36 29.87 -9.80 5.68
C THR A 36 28.89 -8.89 4.92
N PRO A 37 28.23 -9.39 3.85
CA PRO A 37 27.33 -8.57 3.01
C PRO A 37 26.11 -8.05 3.76
N ASP A 38 25.55 -8.81 4.69
CA ASP A 38 24.44 -8.36 5.52
C ASP A 38 24.80 -7.13 6.33
N VAL A 39 25.94 -7.14 7.00
CA VAL A 39 26.43 -6.02 7.81
C VAL A 39 26.66 -4.77 6.95
N THR A 40 27.37 -4.91 5.84
CA THR A 40 27.68 -3.77 4.96
C THR A 40 26.45 -3.28 4.17
N GLY A 41 25.56 -4.19 3.80
CA GLY A 41 24.31 -3.91 3.10
C GLY A 41 23.33 -3.09 3.95
N GLN A 42 23.34 -3.25 5.28
CA GLN A 42 22.50 -2.47 6.20
C GLN A 42 22.72 -0.95 6.09
N LEU A 43 23.92 -0.50 5.68
CA LEU A 43 24.22 0.91 5.42
C LEU A 43 23.33 1.54 4.33
N TRP A 44 22.76 0.72 3.45
CA TRP A 44 21.87 1.15 2.36
C TRP A 44 20.43 0.68 2.55
N PHE A 45 20.25 -0.51 3.14
CA PHE A 45 18.95 -1.14 3.31
C PHE A 45 18.08 -0.47 4.38
N PHE A 46 18.67 -0.12 5.53
CA PHE A 46 17.94 0.59 6.57
C PHE A 46 17.47 2.00 6.15
N PRO A 47 18.29 2.81 5.43
CA PRO A 47 17.81 4.06 4.84
C PRO A 47 16.65 3.87 3.87
N LEU A 48 16.64 2.79 3.08
CA LEU A 48 15.54 2.46 2.17
C LEU A 48 14.23 2.24 2.94
N HIS A 49 14.25 1.48 4.03
CA HIS A 49 13.11 1.31 4.94
C HIS A 49 12.60 2.64 5.50
N CYS A 50 13.51 3.45 6.02
CA CYS A 50 13.19 4.78 6.56
C CYS A 50 12.56 5.69 5.50
N ALA A 51 13.11 5.69 4.28
CA ALA A 51 12.61 6.49 3.17
C ALA A 51 11.22 6.01 2.73
N ALA A 52 11.01 4.71 2.57
CA ALA A 52 9.72 4.13 2.19
C ALA A 52 8.64 4.47 3.22
N LEU A 53 8.91 4.21 4.50
CA LEU A 53 8.00 4.50 5.61
C LEU A 53 7.70 6.01 5.69
N ARG A 54 8.71 6.87 5.52
CA ARG A 54 8.49 8.32 5.52
C ARG A 54 7.62 8.78 4.36
N VAL A 55 7.93 8.34 3.14
CA VAL A 55 7.18 8.75 1.95
C VAL A 55 5.72 8.32 2.09
N VAL A 56 5.48 7.06 2.46
CA VAL A 56 4.12 6.54 2.68
C VAL A 56 3.44 7.30 3.82
N GLY A 57 4.05 7.41 5.00
CA GLY A 57 3.47 8.15 6.12
C GLY A 57 3.14 9.61 5.77
N THR A 58 3.96 10.27 4.95
CA THR A 58 3.70 11.64 4.47
C THR A 58 2.54 11.71 3.50
N LEU A 59 2.47 10.77 2.55
CA LEU A 59 1.37 10.67 1.60
C LEU A 59 0.04 10.50 2.34
N TRP A 60 -0.01 9.59 3.30
CA TRP A 60 -1.21 9.36 4.10
C TRP A 60 -1.54 10.55 4.99
N ALA A 61 -0.58 11.12 5.71
CA ALA A 61 -0.84 12.28 6.57
C ALA A 61 -1.36 13.51 5.79
N SER A 62 -0.86 13.74 4.57
CA SER A 62 -1.20 14.94 3.79
C SER A 62 -2.40 14.75 2.84
N ARG A 63 -2.67 13.53 2.39
CA ARG A 63 -3.67 13.27 1.33
C ARG A 63 -4.85 12.45 1.79
N LEU A 64 -4.83 11.88 2.98
CA LEU A 64 -5.94 11.08 3.47
C LEU A 64 -7.22 11.91 3.59
N GLU A 65 -7.18 13.03 4.31
CA GLU A 65 -8.38 13.85 4.53
C GLU A 65 -8.97 14.40 3.22
N PRO A 66 -8.17 15.00 2.32
CA PRO A 66 -8.69 15.44 1.02
C PRO A 66 -9.27 14.31 0.16
N SER A 67 -8.79 13.08 0.33
CA SER A 67 -9.29 11.90 -0.39
C SER A 67 -10.61 11.39 0.20
N LEU A 68 -10.74 11.44 1.52
CA LEU A 68 -11.96 11.08 2.25
C LEU A 68 -13.09 12.06 1.97
N GLU A 69 -12.79 13.37 2.01
CA GLU A 69 -13.71 14.44 1.65
C GLU A 69 -14.16 14.32 0.19
N GLY A 70 -13.22 14.06 -0.73
CA GLY A 70 -13.52 13.88 -2.15
C GLY A 70 -14.38 12.66 -2.47
N LEU A 71 -14.44 11.67 -1.58
CA LEU A 71 -15.33 10.51 -1.71
C LEU A 71 -16.66 10.69 -0.96
N ALA A 72 -16.89 11.84 -0.33
CA ALA A 72 -18.09 12.18 0.42
C ALA A 72 -18.50 11.09 1.44
N LEU A 73 -17.51 10.46 2.08
CA LEU A 73 -17.73 9.43 3.08
C LEU A 73 -18.33 9.99 4.36
N ASP A 74 -19.18 9.19 5.02
CA ASP A 74 -19.71 9.54 6.34
C ASP A 74 -18.60 9.64 7.40
N ASP A 75 -18.88 10.37 8.49
CA ASP A 75 -17.88 10.64 9.53
C ASP A 75 -17.42 9.36 10.25
N ARG A 76 -18.30 8.35 10.38
CA ARG A 76 -17.92 7.08 11.03
C ARG A 76 -16.89 6.32 10.19
N ALA A 77 -17.08 6.28 8.88
CA ALA A 77 -16.16 5.70 7.91
C ALA A 77 -14.84 6.48 7.89
N ARG A 78 -14.90 7.83 7.86
CA ARG A 78 -13.71 8.70 7.92
C ARG A 78 -12.88 8.44 9.18
N ILE A 79 -13.52 8.43 10.35
CA ILE A 79 -12.85 8.17 11.64
C ILE A 79 -12.21 6.79 11.65
N ARG A 80 -12.93 5.76 11.19
CA ARG A 80 -12.39 4.40 11.13
C ARG A 80 -11.16 4.34 10.22
N ILE A 81 -11.27 4.85 9.00
CA ILE A 81 -10.17 4.83 8.04
C ILE A 81 -8.94 5.56 8.60
N ARG A 82 -9.15 6.76 9.17
CA ARG A 82 -8.09 7.57 9.78
C ARG A 82 -7.36 6.84 10.88
N ARG A 83 -8.08 6.16 11.79
CA ARG A 83 -7.47 5.45 12.91
C ARG A 83 -6.51 4.36 12.45
N GLY A 84 -6.88 3.54 11.46
CA GLY A 84 -5.96 2.48 11.03
C GLY A 84 -4.84 2.95 10.10
N ALA A 85 -4.94 4.13 9.49
CA ALA A 85 -3.84 4.68 8.70
C ALA A 85 -2.81 5.46 9.54
N LEU A 86 -3.24 6.08 10.64
CA LEU A 86 -2.44 7.03 11.43
C LEU A 86 -2.65 6.84 12.93
N GLY A 87 -1.58 7.02 13.71
CA GLY A 87 -1.62 7.00 15.17
C GLY A 87 -1.61 5.60 15.76
N HIS A 88 -2.15 5.46 16.97
CA HIS A 88 -1.97 4.26 17.81
C HIS A 88 -2.45 2.96 17.15
N TYR A 89 -3.59 2.95 16.48
CA TYR A 89 -4.10 1.75 15.80
C TYR A 89 -3.23 1.35 14.60
N ALA A 90 -2.61 2.31 13.91
CA ALA A 90 -1.68 2.00 12.84
C ALA A 90 -0.38 1.38 13.39
N SER A 91 0.07 1.80 14.57
CA SER A 91 1.19 1.17 15.28
C SER A 91 0.86 -0.25 15.76
N ILE A 92 -0.33 -0.46 16.35
CA ILE A 92 -0.79 -1.81 16.73
C ILE A 92 -0.89 -2.70 15.49
N GLY A 93 -1.48 -2.18 14.41
CA GLY A 93 -1.63 -2.92 13.17
C GLY A 93 -0.29 -3.30 12.55
N ALA A 94 0.69 -2.38 12.57
CA ALA A 94 2.06 -2.66 12.15
C ALA A 94 2.69 -3.78 12.97
N LEU A 95 2.56 -3.72 14.30
CA LEU A 95 3.04 -4.77 15.20
C LEU A 95 2.40 -6.12 14.86
N VAL A 96 1.07 -6.19 14.77
CA VAL A 96 0.36 -7.42 14.42
C VAL A 96 0.81 -7.97 13.06
N ALA A 97 1.03 -7.10 12.07
CA ALA A 97 1.47 -7.50 10.74
C ALA A 97 2.93 -7.99 10.72
N CYS A 98 3.76 -7.59 11.68
CA CYS A 98 5.17 -8.02 11.76
C CYS A 98 5.49 -9.01 12.88
N THR A 99 4.54 -9.33 13.78
CA THR A 99 4.80 -10.19 14.95
C THR A 99 5.41 -11.52 14.55
N PHE A 100 4.92 -12.16 13.49
CA PHE A 100 5.46 -13.42 13.01
C PHE A 100 6.96 -13.31 12.69
N PHE A 101 7.36 -12.30 11.91
CA PHE A 101 8.74 -12.08 11.49
C PHE A 101 9.66 -11.77 12.68
N ILE A 102 9.21 -10.91 13.60
CA ILE A 102 9.96 -10.57 14.82
C ILE A 102 10.18 -11.81 15.70
N VAL A 103 9.13 -12.59 15.93
CA VAL A 103 9.21 -13.80 16.77
C VAL A 103 10.10 -14.84 16.12
N ARG A 104 9.96 -15.06 14.80
CA ARG A 104 10.79 -15.99 14.02
C ARG A 104 12.27 -15.63 14.14
N ASP A 105 12.65 -14.41 13.79
CA ASP A 105 14.07 -14.01 13.80
C ASP A 105 14.66 -14.02 15.19
N SER A 106 13.86 -13.65 16.19
CA SER A 106 14.28 -13.74 17.59
C SER A 106 14.47 -15.19 18.03
N TRP A 107 13.62 -16.10 17.56
CA TRP A 107 13.73 -17.52 17.86
C TRP A 107 14.97 -18.11 17.20
N PHE A 108 15.15 -17.90 15.90
CA PHE A 108 16.34 -18.33 15.16
C PHE A 108 17.61 -17.75 15.76
N GLY A 109 17.67 -16.45 15.99
CA GLY A 109 18.87 -15.81 16.55
C GLY A 109 19.25 -16.23 17.97
N LEU A 110 18.41 -17.00 18.68
CA LEU A 110 18.63 -17.35 20.10
C LEU A 110 18.54 -18.84 20.40
N VAL A 111 17.93 -19.66 19.54
CA VAL A 111 17.67 -21.08 19.79
C VAL A 111 18.42 -21.93 18.77
N PRO A 112 19.30 -22.85 19.22
CA PRO A 112 20.02 -23.75 18.33
C PRO A 112 19.08 -24.63 17.50
N GLY A 113 19.43 -24.84 16.24
CA GLY A 113 18.80 -25.79 15.33
C GLY A 113 19.28 -27.23 15.55
N GLU A 114 18.95 -28.11 14.60
CA GLU A 114 19.33 -29.53 14.66
C GLU A 114 20.85 -29.75 14.62
N SER A 115 21.59 -28.86 13.94
CA SER A 115 23.06 -28.81 13.93
C SER A 115 23.67 -28.48 15.30
N GLY A 116 22.85 -28.05 16.27
CA GLY A 116 23.30 -27.54 17.57
C GLY A 116 23.86 -26.11 17.51
N LEU A 117 23.84 -25.48 16.33
CA LEU A 117 24.23 -24.10 16.10
C LEU A 117 22.98 -23.22 15.98
N ILE A 118 23.09 -21.95 16.38
CA ILE A 118 22.10 -20.95 15.98
C ILE A 118 22.40 -20.51 14.54
N PRO A 119 21.44 -20.01 13.75
CA PRO A 119 21.66 -19.62 12.35
C PRO A 119 22.73 -18.54 12.15
N PHE A 120 23.03 -17.73 13.17
CA PHE A 120 24.20 -16.83 13.15
C PHE A 120 25.52 -17.58 13.09
N ASP A 121 25.62 -18.73 13.75
CA ASP A 121 26.84 -19.53 13.82
C ASP A 121 26.89 -20.63 12.74
N ASP A 122 25.79 -20.83 12.01
CA ASP A 122 25.65 -21.88 11.01
C ASP A 122 26.11 -21.39 9.61
N PRO A 123 27.15 -22.00 9.02
CA PRO A 123 27.71 -21.58 7.72
C PRO A 123 26.78 -21.86 6.54
N GLU A 124 25.73 -22.67 6.72
CA GLU A 124 24.70 -22.91 5.72
C GLU A 124 23.57 -21.89 5.78
N MET A 125 23.53 -21.06 6.83
CA MET A 125 22.50 -20.04 7.08
C MET A 125 23.06 -18.62 6.96
N TRP A 126 23.18 -17.89 8.07
CA TRP A 126 23.63 -16.50 8.06
C TRP A 126 25.15 -16.35 8.08
N ASP A 127 25.90 -17.40 8.48
CA ASP A 127 27.36 -17.46 8.43
C ASP A 127 28.06 -16.23 9.06
N MET A 128 27.67 -15.91 10.29
CA MET A 128 28.16 -14.76 11.06
C MET A 128 28.94 -15.18 12.32
N ALA A 129 29.38 -16.44 12.41
CA ALA A 129 30.01 -16.99 13.61
C ALA A 129 31.19 -16.13 14.08
N GLU A 130 31.99 -15.67 13.13
CA GLU A 130 33.21 -14.87 13.34
C GLU A 130 32.94 -13.47 13.89
N LEU A 131 31.71 -12.95 13.75
CA LEU A 131 31.35 -11.60 14.21
C LEU A 131 31.15 -11.53 15.73
N GLY A 132 30.79 -12.66 16.33
CA GLY A 132 30.54 -12.79 17.76
C GLY A 132 29.17 -12.26 18.23
N ARG A 133 28.77 -12.75 19.40
CA ARG A 133 27.45 -12.53 20.00
C ARG A 133 26.99 -11.06 20.12
N PRO A 134 27.85 -10.07 20.44
CA PRO A 134 27.41 -8.67 20.50
C PRO A 134 26.87 -8.17 19.14
N VAL A 135 27.53 -8.54 18.04
CA VAL A 135 27.11 -8.16 16.69
C VAL A 135 25.81 -8.89 16.31
N HIS A 136 25.67 -10.17 16.66
CA HIS A 136 24.43 -10.93 16.42
C HIS A 136 23.19 -10.25 17.05
N LEU A 137 23.31 -9.85 18.32
CA LEU A 137 22.22 -9.16 19.02
C LEU A 137 21.92 -7.78 18.43
N MET A 138 22.95 -7.08 17.95
CA MET A 138 22.79 -5.81 17.25
C MET A 138 22.09 -5.96 15.90
N MET A 139 22.43 -6.99 15.13
CA MET A 139 21.75 -7.34 13.88
C MET A 139 20.28 -7.65 14.13
N LEU A 140 19.99 -8.53 15.10
CA LEU A 140 18.61 -8.88 15.46
C LEU A 140 17.78 -7.65 15.87
N GLY A 141 18.37 -6.74 16.65
CA GLY A 141 17.71 -5.49 17.04
C GLY A 141 17.40 -4.58 15.84
N LEU A 142 18.31 -4.51 14.88
CA LEU A 142 18.11 -3.75 13.64
C LEU A 142 17.02 -4.38 12.77
N TRP A 143 17.07 -5.69 12.54
CA TRP A 143 16.06 -6.43 11.79
C TRP A 143 14.67 -6.31 12.40
N CYS A 144 14.53 -6.39 13.73
CA CYS A 144 13.25 -6.16 14.40
C CYS A 144 12.66 -4.77 14.08
N LEU A 145 13.51 -3.75 13.98
CA LEU A 145 13.09 -2.41 13.60
C LEU A 145 12.68 -2.33 12.12
N GLU A 146 13.40 -3.01 11.23
CA GLU A 146 13.06 -3.18 9.82
C GLU A 146 11.71 -3.85 9.65
N TRP A 147 11.47 -4.97 10.36
CA TRP A 147 10.18 -5.67 10.36
C TRP A 147 9.04 -4.79 10.84
N LEU A 148 9.25 -3.92 11.82
CA LEU A 148 8.22 -2.99 12.25
C LEU A 148 7.88 -1.97 11.15
N MET A 149 8.89 -1.45 10.44
CA MET A 149 8.69 -0.54 9.31
C MET A 149 7.98 -1.24 8.15
N PHE A 150 8.37 -2.48 7.85
CA PHE A 150 7.75 -3.36 6.87
C PHE A 150 6.29 -3.68 7.24
N GLY A 151 6.05 -4.05 8.50
CA GLY A 151 4.75 -4.34 9.08
C GLY A 151 3.78 -3.19 8.94
N TYR A 152 4.24 -1.94 9.09
CA TYR A 152 3.40 -0.77 8.82
C TYR A 152 2.96 -0.70 7.35
N LEU A 153 3.86 -0.98 6.40
CA LEU A 153 3.52 -0.99 4.97
C LEU A 153 2.53 -2.10 4.63
N LEU A 154 2.72 -3.30 5.18
CA LEU A 154 1.78 -4.44 5.07
C LEU A 154 0.41 -4.09 5.65
N TRP A 155 0.40 -3.58 6.89
CA TRP A 155 -0.81 -3.20 7.60
C TRP A 155 -1.63 -2.20 6.80
N LEU A 156 -0.98 -1.20 6.19
CA LEU A 156 -1.68 -0.27 5.32
C LEU A 156 -2.39 -1.01 4.19
N GLN A 157 -1.76 -1.95 3.48
CA GLN A 157 -2.44 -2.69 2.40
C GLN A 157 -3.66 -3.47 2.91
N ILE A 158 -3.53 -4.13 4.05
CA ILE A 158 -4.62 -4.88 4.70
C ILE A 158 -5.74 -3.93 5.13
N TRP A 159 -5.39 -2.79 5.73
CA TRP A 159 -6.37 -1.80 6.18
C TRP A 159 -7.15 -1.19 5.02
N ILE A 160 -6.49 -0.99 3.89
CA ILE A 160 -7.13 -0.56 2.63
C ILE A 160 -8.16 -1.59 2.19
N LEU A 161 -7.76 -2.86 2.12
CA LEU A 161 -8.64 -3.96 1.73
C LEU A 161 -9.88 -4.07 2.62
N ILE A 162 -9.75 -3.81 3.92
CA ILE A 162 -10.85 -3.96 4.87
C ILE A 162 -11.67 -2.68 4.97
N ALA A 163 -11.07 -1.59 5.45
CA ALA A 163 -11.82 -0.41 5.87
C ALA A 163 -12.39 0.38 4.68
N TRP A 164 -11.62 0.55 3.61
CA TRP A 164 -12.10 1.28 2.43
C TRP A 164 -13.11 0.47 1.65
N THR A 165 -12.91 -0.84 1.49
CA THR A 165 -13.92 -1.71 0.87
C THR A 165 -15.24 -1.66 1.62
N GLN A 166 -15.20 -1.76 2.96
CA GLN A 166 -16.41 -1.67 3.77
C GLN A 166 -17.07 -0.29 3.66
N ALA A 167 -16.30 0.80 3.71
CA ALA A 167 -16.82 2.16 3.58
C ALA A 167 -17.50 2.36 2.23
N MET A 168 -16.85 1.97 1.13
CA MET A 168 -17.39 2.09 -0.23
C MET A 168 -18.61 1.21 -0.48
N ARG A 169 -18.70 0.03 0.14
CA ARG A 169 -19.90 -0.82 0.04
C ARG A 169 -21.13 -0.18 0.70
N LYS A 170 -20.94 0.64 1.73
CA LYS A 170 -22.00 1.30 2.50
C LYS A 170 -22.25 2.75 2.11
N ALA A 171 -21.40 3.33 1.26
CA ALA A 171 -21.50 4.71 0.85
C ALA A 171 -22.74 4.94 -0.01
N ASP A 172 -23.60 5.86 0.42
CA ASP A 172 -24.66 6.39 -0.42
C ASP A 172 -24.12 7.59 -1.19
N LEU A 173 -23.73 7.34 -2.44
CA LEU A 173 -23.09 8.35 -3.30
C LEU A 173 -24.09 9.07 -4.21
N ALA A 174 -25.37 8.68 -4.21
CA ALA A 174 -26.35 9.14 -5.20
C ALA A 174 -26.51 10.66 -5.20
N ASP A 175 -26.54 11.28 -4.01
CA ASP A 175 -26.71 12.73 -3.83
C ASP A 175 -25.38 13.51 -3.87
N ARG A 176 -24.27 12.82 -4.10
CA ARG A 176 -22.90 13.39 -4.08
C ARG A 176 -22.15 13.15 -5.39
N LEU A 177 -22.83 12.67 -6.43
CA LEU A 177 -22.21 12.35 -7.72
C LEU A 177 -21.52 13.55 -8.37
N ASP A 178 -22.02 14.78 -8.20
CA ASP A 178 -21.36 15.99 -8.69
C ASP A 178 -19.97 16.17 -8.08
N VAL A 179 -19.86 16.11 -6.76
CA VAL A 179 -18.59 16.26 -6.04
C VAL A 179 -17.64 15.11 -6.38
N VAL A 180 -18.15 13.88 -6.40
CA VAL A 180 -17.31 12.71 -6.57
C VAL A 180 -16.82 12.60 -8.02
N LEU A 181 -17.70 12.72 -9.01
CA LEU A 181 -17.40 12.49 -10.42
C LEU A 181 -17.03 13.76 -11.20
N VAL A 182 -17.83 14.83 -11.08
CA VAL A 182 -17.67 16.04 -11.91
C VAL A 182 -16.53 16.90 -11.38
N GLU A 183 -16.49 17.18 -10.08
CA GLU A 183 -15.36 17.86 -9.42
C GLU A 183 -14.12 16.96 -9.31
N GLY A 184 -14.29 15.66 -9.59
CA GLY A 184 -13.20 14.69 -9.61
C GLY A 184 -12.68 14.31 -8.23
N GLY A 185 -13.53 14.34 -7.19
CA GLY A 185 -13.17 13.93 -5.84
C GLY A 185 -12.54 12.53 -5.75
N TYR A 186 -12.98 11.58 -6.59
CA TYR A 186 -12.40 10.23 -6.65
C TYR A 186 -10.90 10.23 -7.06
N LYS A 187 -10.43 11.23 -7.81
CA LYS A 187 -9.06 11.29 -8.33
C LYS A 187 -8.03 11.43 -7.20
N ARG A 188 -8.40 12.07 -6.09
CA ARG A 188 -7.54 12.23 -4.91
C ARG A 188 -7.27 10.88 -4.26
N ALA A 189 -8.32 10.08 -4.07
CA ALA A 189 -8.21 8.72 -3.57
C ALA A 189 -7.33 7.86 -4.49
N PHE A 190 -7.61 7.82 -5.80
CA PHE A 190 -6.74 7.09 -6.73
C PHE A 190 -5.28 7.55 -6.70
N SER A 191 -5.03 8.85 -6.55
CA SER A 191 -3.66 9.34 -6.42
C SER A 191 -2.99 8.90 -5.12
N LEU A 192 -3.69 8.83 -4.00
CA LEU A 192 -3.14 8.35 -2.73
C LEU A 192 -2.78 6.87 -2.83
N PHE A 193 -3.72 6.05 -3.32
CA PHE A 193 -3.52 4.62 -3.49
C PHE A 193 -2.43 4.31 -4.50
N GLY A 194 -2.50 4.89 -5.70
CA GLY A 194 -1.51 4.67 -6.74
C GLY A 194 -0.09 5.00 -6.28
N ARG A 195 0.10 6.12 -5.56
CA ARG A 195 1.43 6.47 -5.03
C ARG A 195 1.88 5.53 -3.91
N THR A 196 0.97 5.13 -3.03
CA THR A 196 1.29 4.16 -1.96
C THR A 196 1.71 2.82 -2.57
N THR A 197 0.92 2.32 -3.51
CA THR A 197 1.23 1.09 -4.27
C THR A 197 2.57 1.19 -4.99
N THR A 198 2.87 2.29 -5.69
CA THR A 198 4.17 2.48 -6.34
C THR A 198 5.33 2.41 -5.34
N VAL A 199 5.21 3.09 -4.19
CA VAL A 199 6.28 3.07 -3.18
C VAL A 199 6.45 1.68 -2.59
N SER A 200 5.36 0.98 -2.26
CA SER A 200 5.41 -0.40 -1.76
C SER A 200 6.03 -1.37 -2.75
N LEU A 201 5.76 -1.23 -4.05
CA LEU A 201 6.36 -2.07 -5.10
C LEU A 201 7.84 -1.77 -5.30
N VAL A 202 8.24 -0.49 -5.32
CA VAL A 202 9.67 -0.10 -5.40
C VAL A 202 10.42 -0.60 -4.17
N PHE A 203 9.81 -0.50 -2.99
CA PHE A 203 10.38 -1.01 -1.77
C PHE A 203 10.51 -2.53 -1.78
N ALA A 204 9.48 -3.27 -2.22
CA ALA A 204 9.58 -4.72 -2.40
C ALA A 204 10.71 -5.12 -3.38
N LEU A 205 10.90 -4.38 -4.47
CA LEU A 205 12.03 -4.58 -5.37
C LEU A 205 13.39 -4.31 -4.72
N GLY A 206 13.47 -3.28 -3.87
CA GLY A 206 14.68 -3.01 -3.10
C GLY A 206 14.99 -4.12 -2.11
N ASN A 207 13.97 -4.74 -1.49
CA ASN A 207 14.12 -5.95 -0.68
C ASN A 207 14.62 -7.12 -1.51
N LEU A 208 14.04 -7.40 -2.68
CA LEU A 208 14.55 -8.44 -3.57
C LEU A 208 16.00 -8.19 -4.00
N GLY A 209 16.36 -6.93 -4.26
CA GLY A 209 17.73 -6.55 -4.57
C GLY A 209 18.70 -6.75 -3.40
N PHE A 210 18.25 -6.49 -2.17
CA PHE A 210 19.01 -6.74 -0.95
C PHE A 210 19.22 -8.24 -0.73
N ILE A 211 18.15 -9.05 -0.78
CA ILE A 211 18.21 -10.51 -0.65
C ILE A 211 19.15 -11.10 -1.73
N ALA A 212 19.14 -10.53 -2.95
CA ALA A 212 20.02 -10.97 -4.04
C ALA A 212 21.48 -10.60 -3.79
N PHE A 213 21.72 -9.47 -3.12
CA PHE A 213 23.05 -8.98 -2.79
C PHE A 213 23.66 -9.74 -1.61
N THR A 214 22.88 -10.06 -0.58
CA THR A 214 23.32 -10.84 0.59
C THR A 214 23.47 -12.32 0.27
N GLY A 215 22.84 -12.81 -0.81
CA GLY A 215 22.89 -14.22 -1.19
C GLY A 215 21.88 -15.08 -0.42
N GLU A 216 21.02 -14.47 0.40
CA GLU A 216 19.92 -15.12 1.12
C GLU A 216 18.80 -15.65 0.19
N LEU A 217 18.88 -15.40 -1.12
CA LEU A 217 17.77 -15.64 -2.05
C LEU A 217 17.49 -17.12 -2.35
N ILE A 218 18.38 -18.03 -1.96
CA ILE A 218 18.23 -19.45 -2.24
C ILE A 218 18.93 -20.16 -1.08
N PRO A 219 18.29 -21.07 -0.33
CA PRO A 219 19.09 -22.01 0.42
C PRO A 219 20.12 -22.58 -0.56
N ARG A 220 21.40 -22.61 -0.16
CA ARG A 220 22.52 -22.96 -1.07
C ARG A 220 22.37 -24.36 -1.67
N GLU A 221 21.42 -25.13 -1.16
CA GLU A 221 20.89 -26.36 -1.74
C GLU A 221 19.38 -26.21 -1.94
N ALA A 222 18.83 -26.79 -3.01
CA ALA A 222 17.39 -26.80 -3.24
C ALA A 222 16.70 -27.52 -2.08
N VAL A 223 16.27 -26.78 -1.05
CA VAL A 223 15.58 -27.42 0.07
C VAL A 223 14.27 -27.96 -0.47
N GLU A 224 14.11 -29.28 -0.36
CA GLU A 224 12.83 -29.92 -0.55
C GLU A 224 11.91 -29.38 0.54
N ILE A 225 11.04 -28.44 0.16
CA ILE A 225 10.01 -27.91 1.05
C ILE A 225 8.98 -29.02 1.26
N GLU A 226 9.23 -29.89 2.24
CA GLU A 226 8.37 -31.03 2.57
C GLU A 226 7.15 -30.61 3.38
N SER A 227 7.20 -29.46 4.07
CA SER A 227 6.11 -28.95 4.88
C SER A 227 5.90 -27.43 4.83
N ILE A 228 4.74 -26.99 5.32
CA ILE A 228 4.44 -25.56 5.52
C ILE A 228 5.38 -24.93 6.56
N SER A 229 5.88 -25.72 7.52
CA SER A 229 6.82 -25.23 8.52
C SER A 229 8.16 -24.88 7.88
N ASP A 230 8.64 -25.72 6.96
CA ASP A 230 9.90 -25.53 6.23
C ASP A 230 9.78 -24.32 5.30
N PHE A 231 8.64 -24.19 4.62
CA PHE A 231 8.32 -23.00 3.82
C PHE A 231 8.36 -21.70 4.63
N LEU A 232 7.80 -21.70 5.84
CA LEU A 232 7.71 -20.52 6.70
C LEU A 232 9.04 -20.16 7.37
N SER A 233 9.93 -21.13 7.55
CA SER A 233 11.23 -20.97 8.19
C SER A 233 12.32 -20.57 7.19
N GLU A 234 12.35 -21.19 6.01
CA GLU A 234 13.49 -21.07 5.07
C GLU A 234 13.30 -20.04 3.96
N MET A 235 12.09 -19.83 3.47
CA MET A 235 11.81 -18.88 2.36
C MET A 235 11.37 -17.51 2.85
N SER A 236 11.75 -17.16 4.07
CA SER A 236 10.95 -16.32 4.93
C SER A 236 10.97 -14.82 4.53
N ASP A 237 12.09 -14.35 3.96
CA ASP A 237 12.27 -12.97 3.48
C ASP A 237 11.82 -12.79 2.03
N LEU A 238 11.96 -13.85 1.22
CA LEU A 238 11.32 -13.93 -0.09
C LEU A 238 9.80 -13.98 0.06
N LEU A 239 9.28 -14.72 1.04
CA LEU A 239 7.87 -14.84 1.36
C LEU A 239 7.31 -13.52 1.87
N SER A 240 8.00 -12.83 2.79
CA SER A 240 7.56 -11.53 3.28
C SER A 240 7.48 -10.52 2.14
N THR A 241 8.52 -10.45 1.31
CA THR A 241 8.60 -9.56 0.14
C THR A 241 7.52 -9.90 -0.89
N SER A 242 7.29 -11.19 -1.16
CA SER A 242 6.24 -11.69 -2.04
C SER A 242 4.84 -11.39 -1.49
N MET A 243 4.64 -11.51 -0.18
CA MET A 243 3.40 -11.15 0.49
C MET A 243 3.12 -9.65 0.34
N LEU A 244 4.10 -8.78 0.59
CA LEU A 244 3.93 -7.34 0.39
C LEU A 244 3.61 -7.03 -1.07
N PHE A 245 4.30 -7.65 -2.02
CA PHE A 245 4.06 -7.48 -3.44
C PHE A 245 2.62 -7.88 -3.82
N LEU A 246 2.21 -9.10 -3.45
CA LEU A 246 0.89 -9.65 -3.75
C LEU A 246 -0.22 -8.84 -3.08
N LEU A 247 -0.11 -8.55 -1.78
CA LEU A 247 -1.10 -7.77 -1.04
C LEU A 247 -1.23 -6.36 -1.60
N THR A 248 -0.13 -5.73 -2.00
CA THR A 248 -0.17 -4.40 -2.62
C THR A 248 -0.96 -4.41 -3.92
N LEU A 249 -0.75 -5.42 -4.78
CA LEU A 249 -1.50 -5.55 -6.03
C LEU A 249 -2.98 -5.85 -5.76
N ILE A 250 -3.28 -6.81 -4.89
CA ILE A 250 -4.66 -7.17 -4.54
C ILE A 250 -5.39 -5.96 -3.94
N ALA A 251 -4.76 -5.22 -3.02
CA ALA A 251 -5.31 -4.00 -2.42
C ALA A 251 -5.64 -2.94 -3.47
N ALA A 252 -4.72 -2.70 -4.42
CA ALA A 252 -4.92 -1.74 -5.48
C ALA A 252 -6.11 -2.12 -6.38
N PHE A 253 -6.16 -3.37 -6.86
CA PHE A 253 -7.24 -3.84 -7.73
C PHE A 253 -8.59 -3.91 -7.02
N ALA A 254 -8.61 -4.40 -5.78
CA ALA A 254 -9.81 -4.46 -4.96
C ALA A 254 -10.38 -3.06 -4.69
N PHE A 255 -9.55 -2.10 -4.30
CA PHE A 255 -9.98 -0.72 -4.09
C PHE A 255 -10.66 -0.13 -5.33
N VAL A 256 -10.00 -0.27 -6.49
CA VAL A 256 -10.53 0.22 -7.77
C VAL A 256 -11.85 -0.45 -8.13
N GLY A 257 -11.91 -1.79 -8.00
CA GLY A 257 -13.10 -2.57 -8.30
C GLY A 257 -14.29 -2.17 -7.43
N VAL A 258 -14.05 -1.99 -6.13
CA VAL A 258 -15.10 -1.62 -5.17
C VAL A 258 -15.59 -0.19 -5.39
N LEU A 259 -14.69 0.77 -5.56
CA LEU A 259 -15.05 2.16 -5.86
C LEU A 259 -15.84 2.26 -7.17
N ARG A 260 -15.38 1.59 -8.24
CA ARG A 260 -16.12 1.54 -9.51
C ARG A 260 -17.49 0.92 -9.35
N GLY A 261 -17.59 -0.17 -8.59
CA GLY A 261 -18.86 -0.82 -8.28
C GLY A 261 -19.82 0.11 -7.55
N ALA A 262 -19.33 0.86 -6.56
CA ALA A 262 -20.12 1.84 -5.82
C ALA A 262 -20.62 2.97 -6.73
N LEU A 263 -19.73 3.55 -7.54
CA LEU A 263 -20.07 4.62 -8.48
C LEU A 263 -21.08 4.16 -9.53
N LYS A 264 -20.88 2.98 -10.12
CA LYS A 264 -21.84 2.40 -11.09
C LYS A 264 -23.23 2.23 -10.48
N ARG A 265 -23.32 1.67 -9.26
CA ARG A 265 -24.61 1.50 -8.57
C ARG A 265 -25.30 2.84 -8.35
N ALA A 266 -24.57 3.85 -7.87
CA ALA A 266 -25.12 5.18 -7.62
C ALA A 266 -25.59 5.87 -8.91
N VAL A 267 -24.79 5.82 -9.98
CA VAL A 267 -25.17 6.39 -11.28
C VAL A 267 -26.35 5.67 -11.89
N SER A 268 -26.38 4.33 -11.88
CA SER A 268 -27.52 3.57 -12.37
C SER A 268 -28.80 3.90 -11.60
N ALA A 269 -28.73 4.03 -10.28
CA ALA A 269 -29.87 4.45 -9.46
C ALA A 269 -30.37 5.85 -9.85
N ARG A 270 -29.45 6.83 -10.02
CA ARG A 270 -29.80 8.19 -10.45
C ARG A 270 -30.39 8.22 -11.86
N PHE A 271 -29.82 7.46 -12.79
CA PHE A 271 -30.30 7.35 -14.16
C PHE A 271 -31.71 6.74 -14.21
N THR A 272 -31.97 5.66 -13.46
CA THR A 272 -33.30 5.06 -13.38
C THR A 272 -34.33 6.00 -12.73
N ALA A 273 -33.93 6.78 -11.72
CA ALA A 273 -34.80 7.77 -11.09
C ALA A 273 -35.12 8.94 -12.06
N ALA A 274 -34.11 9.49 -12.73
CA ALA A 274 -34.27 10.56 -13.71
C ALA A 274 -35.11 10.11 -14.92
N GLY A 275 -34.88 8.90 -15.42
CA GLY A 275 -35.67 8.32 -16.51
C GLY A 275 -37.15 8.16 -16.14
N ARG A 276 -37.44 7.63 -14.95
CA ARG A 276 -38.83 7.54 -14.45
C ARG A 276 -39.47 8.91 -14.29
N GLY A 277 -38.79 9.87 -13.65
CA GLY A 277 -39.30 11.23 -13.48
C GLY A 277 -39.60 11.93 -14.80
N THR A 278 -38.73 11.78 -15.80
CA THR A 278 -38.94 12.33 -17.14
C THR A 278 -40.08 11.67 -17.88
N LEU A 279 -40.21 10.35 -17.81
CA LEU A 279 -41.36 9.64 -18.40
C LEU A 279 -42.67 10.13 -17.79
N THR A 280 -42.74 10.30 -16.47
CA THR A 280 -43.92 10.85 -15.79
C THR A 280 -44.21 12.29 -16.25
N ALA A 281 -43.20 13.16 -16.29
CA ALA A 281 -43.36 14.55 -16.71
C ALA A 281 -43.74 14.71 -18.20
N LEU A 282 -43.28 13.81 -19.07
CA LEU A 282 -43.60 13.81 -20.50
C LEU A 282 -44.96 13.16 -20.79
N ALA A 283 -45.41 12.22 -19.96
CA ALA A 283 -46.72 11.58 -20.10
C ALA A 283 -47.88 12.53 -19.79
N GLU A 284 -47.67 13.56 -18.96
CA GLU A 284 -48.68 14.57 -18.67
C GLU A 284 -48.90 15.49 -19.89
N PRO A 285 -50.08 15.52 -20.53
CA PRO A 285 -50.29 16.30 -21.76
C PRO A 285 -50.06 17.81 -21.53
N LEU A 286 -49.35 18.47 -22.45
CA LEU A 286 -49.32 19.95 -22.49
C LEU A 286 -50.57 20.44 -23.20
N THR A 287 -51.68 20.50 -22.49
CA THR A 287 -52.84 21.30 -22.90
C THR A 287 -52.66 22.72 -22.37
N ALA A 288 -52.66 23.71 -23.27
CA ALA A 288 -52.63 25.11 -22.90
C ALA A 288 -53.83 25.39 -21.99
N SER A 289 -53.56 25.87 -20.77
CA SER A 289 -54.61 26.24 -19.84
C SER A 289 -54.91 27.73 -19.96
N SER A 290 -56.01 28.18 -19.36
CA SER A 290 -56.30 29.61 -19.26
C SER A 290 -55.39 30.34 -18.25
N ASP A 291 -54.53 29.60 -17.53
CA ASP A 291 -53.60 30.13 -16.55
C ASP A 291 -52.14 29.97 -17.00
N LEU A 292 -51.55 31.07 -17.46
CA LEU A 292 -50.16 31.13 -17.90
C LEU A 292 -49.17 30.68 -16.81
N ALA A 293 -49.46 30.93 -15.53
CA ALA A 293 -48.56 30.55 -14.44
C ALA A 293 -48.45 29.03 -14.32
N THR A 294 -49.59 28.32 -14.44
CA THR A 294 -49.64 26.86 -14.46
C THR A 294 -48.89 26.27 -15.67
N ASP A 295 -49.05 26.87 -16.85
CA ASP A 295 -48.37 26.40 -18.06
C ASP A 295 -46.84 26.59 -17.99
N VAL A 296 -46.38 27.72 -17.44
CA VAL A 296 -44.95 27.98 -17.20
C VAL A 296 -44.37 26.98 -16.20
N GLU A 297 -45.09 26.65 -15.13
CA GLU A 297 -44.61 25.68 -14.13
C GLU A 297 -44.53 24.26 -14.71
N ARG A 298 -45.50 23.84 -15.54
CA ARG A 298 -45.43 22.54 -16.26
C ARG A 298 -44.22 22.46 -17.18
N LEU A 299 -43.94 23.53 -17.93
CA LEU A 299 -42.74 23.61 -18.78
C LEU A 299 -41.46 23.57 -17.96
N ARG A 300 -41.42 24.26 -16.81
CA ARG A 300 -40.29 24.24 -15.88
C ARG A 300 -40.04 22.83 -15.32
N VAL A 301 -41.08 22.13 -14.88
CA VAL A 301 -40.98 20.75 -14.38
C VAL A 301 -40.43 19.81 -15.46
N ARG A 302 -40.94 19.90 -16.70
CA ARG A 302 -40.42 19.11 -17.83
C ARG A 302 -38.97 19.43 -18.17
N SER A 303 -38.61 20.71 -18.22
CA SER A 303 -37.24 21.15 -18.50
C SER A 303 -36.27 20.64 -17.43
N ASN A 304 -36.65 20.72 -16.14
CA ASN A 304 -35.86 20.18 -15.04
C ASN A 304 -35.69 18.65 -15.15
N ALA A 305 -36.76 17.92 -15.50
CA ALA A 305 -36.68 16.47 -15.66
C ALA A 305 -35.72 16.07 -16.80
N GLN A 306 -35.79 16.76 -17.95
CA GLN A 306 -34.86 16.58 -19.06
C GLN A 306 -33.40 16.89 -18.66
N ALA A 307 -33.19 17.98 -17.90
CA ALA A 307 -31.88 18.34 -17.38
C ALA A 307 -31.31 17.26 -16.44
N GLU A 308 -32.15 16.64 -15.61
CA GLU A 308 -31.74 15.52 -14.73
C GLU A 308 -31.31 14.27 -15.51
N VAL A 309 -31.97 13.95 -16.62
CA VAL A 309 -31.53 12.86 -17.51
C VAL A 309 -30.19 13.18 -18.14
N LEU A 310 -29.99 14.42 -18.61
CA LEU A 310 -28.71 14.84 -19.18
C LEU A 310 -27.57 14.76 -18.15
N ARG A 311 -27.81 15.18 -16.90
CA ARG A 311 -26.85 15.01 -15.79
C ARG A 311 -26.51 13.54 -15.56
N ALA A 312 -27.51 12.66 -15.54
CA ALA A 312 -27.29 11.23 -15.36
C ALA A 312 -26.46 10.61 -16.51
N VAL A 313 -26.64 11.06 -17.75
CA VAL A 313 -25.80 10.66 -18.90
C VAL A 313 -24.35 11.12 -18.72
N ILE A 314 -24.14 12.36 -18.25
CA ILE A 314 -22.80 12.88 -17.95
C ILE A 314 -22.12 12.02 -16.88
N TYR A 315 -22.81 11.69 -15.78
CA TYR A 315 -22.24 10.82 -14.75
C TYR A 315 -21.88 9.43 -15.28
N GLN A 316 -22.73 8.84 -16.13
CA GLN A 316 -22.45 7.53 -16.75
C GLN A 316 -21.15 7.57 -17.56
N ARG A 317 -20.97 8.60 -18.39
CA ARG A 317 -19.74 8.83 -19.14
C ARG A 317 -18.52 8.99 -18.23
N GLU A 318 -18.65 9.76 -17.15
CA GLU A 318 -17.56 9.97 -16.19
C GLU A 318 -17.18 8.69 -15.44
N VAL A 319 -18.14 7.85 -15.04
CA VAL A 319 -17.86 6.54 -14.39
C VAL A 319 -17.14 5.59 -15.34
N GLU A 320 -17.52 5.57 -16.61
CA GLU A 320 -16.85 4.77 -17.64
C GLU A 320 -15.41 5.24 -17.86
N GLY A 321 -15.19 6.56 -17.90
CA GLY A 321 -13.86 7.18 -18.01
C GLY A 321 -12.98 6.97 -16.78
N ALA A 322 -13.54 7.11 -15.57
CA ALA A 322 -12.85 6.95 -14.29
C ALA A 322 -12.30 5.52 -14.12
N GLY A 323 -13.03 4.51 -14.58
CA GLY A 323 -12.63 3.11 -14.45
C GLY A 323 -11.49 2.72 -15.38
N GLY A 324 -11.53 3.08 -16.66
CA GLY A 324 -10.55 2.60 -17.65
C GLY A 324 -9.22 3.35 -17.59
N LYS A 325 -9.24 4.68 -17.75
CA LYS A 325 -8.02 5.48 -17.93
C LYS A 325 -7.23 5.66 -16.64
N ALA A 326 -7.91 5.85 -15.52
CA ALA A 326 -7.23 6.02 -14.23
C ALA A 326 -6.59 4.70 -13.76
N MET A 327 -7.25 3.56 -13.98
CA MET A 327 -6.73 2.23 -13.64
C MET A 327 -5.53 1.87 -14.51
N VAL A 328 -5.63 2.05 -15.83
CA VAL A 328 -4.48 1.84 -16.74
C VAL A 328 -3.34 2.78 -16.39
N SER A 329 -3.61 4.06 -16.06
CA SER A 329 -2.54 4.97 -15.62
C SER A 329 -1.93 4.56 -14.28
N MET A 330 -2.72 4.06 -13.33
CA MET A 330 -2.23 3.63 -12.02
C MET A 330 -1.38 2.37 -12.15
N VAL A 331 -1.86 1.37 -12.90
CA VAL A 331 -1.16 0.13 -13.20
C VAL A 331 0.11 0.42 -14.01
N ALA A 332 0.05 1.27 -15.05
CA ALA A 332 1.24 1.66 -15.80
C ALA A 332 2.27 2.39 -14.91
N LYS A 333 1.84 3.32 -14.05
CA LYS A 333 2.75 4.01 -13.11
C LYS A 333 3.35 3.08 -12.07
N ALA A 334 2.65 2.01 -11.70
CA ALA A 334 3.15 0.97 -10.80
C ALA A 334 4.09 -0.01 -11.51
N LEU A 335 3.80 -0.38 -12.76
CA LEU A 335 4.55 -1.37 -13.54
C LEU A 335 5.76 -0.81 -14.29
N ILE A 336 5.77 0.46 -14.69
CA ILE A 336 6.92 1.07 -15.40
C ILE A 336 8.20 1.01 -14.56
N PRO A 337 8.19 1.36 -13.25
CA PRO A 337 9.36 1.18 -12.40
C PRO A 337 9.75 -0.30 -12.27
N LEU A 338 8.78 -1.21 -12.15
CA LEU A 338 9.02 -2.66 -12.08
C LEU A 338 9.73 -3.19 -13.31
N VAL A 339 9.23 -2.87 -14.52
CA VAL A 339 9.83 -3.28 -15.79
C VAL A 339 11.21 -2.64 -15.96
N THR A 340 11.36 -1.36 -15.63
CA THR A 340 12.65 -0.67 -15.72
C THR A 340 13.69 -1.27 -14.79
N THR A 341 13.31 -1.58 -13.55
CA THR A 341 14.17 -2.22 -12.56
C THR A 341 14.49 -3.65 -12.95
N ALA A 342 13.52 -4.45 -13.39
CA ALA A 342 13.73 -5.82 -13.84
C ALA A 342 14.69 -5.89 -15.04
N ILE A 343 14.55 -5.00 -16.03
CA ILE A 343 15.48 -4.88 -17.16
C ILE A 343 16.90 -4.52 -16.70
N LYS A 344 17.02 -3.60 -15.73
CA LYS A 344 18.32 -3.22 -15.16
C LYS A 344 18.94 -4.35 -14.34
N LEU A 345 18.16 -5.03 -13.50
CA LEU A 345 18.61 -6.18 -12.71
C LEU A 345 19.10 -7.29 -13.63
N ARG A 346 18.33 -7.62 -14.66
CA ARG A 346 18.72 -8.61 -15.67
C ARG A 346 20.07 -8.29 -16.32
N LYS A 347 20.29 -7.01 -16.67
CA LYS A 347 21.55 -6.53 -17.23
C LYS A 347 22.73 -6.61 -16.24
N VAL A 348 22.49 -6.36 -14.95
CA VAL A 348 23.51 -6.44 -13.89
C VAL A 348 23.84 -7.90 -13.55
N LEU A 349 22.84 -8.78 -13.56
CA LEU A 349 22.97 -10.20 -13.22
C LEU A 349 23.39 -11.07 -14.42
N GLY A 350 23.53 -10.51 -15.62
CA GLY A 350 24.01 -11.23 -16.81
C GLY A 350 23.03 -12.26 -17.39
N ILE A 351 21.72 -12.12 -17.15
CA ILE A 351 20.65 -13.05 -17.59
C ILE A 351 19.93 -12.54 -18.85
#